data_AF-A0A8J6A0Z9-F1
#
_entry.id   AF-A0A8J6A0Z9-F1
#
_cell.length_a   1.000
_cell.length_b   1.000
_cell.length_c   1.000
_cell.angle_alpha   90.00
_cell.angle_beta   90.00
_cell.angle_gamma   90.00
#
_symmetry.space_group_name_H-M   'P 1'
#
loop_
_entity.id
_entity.type
_entity.pdbx_description
1 polymer ?
#
loop_
_entity_poly.entity_id
_entity_poly.type
_entity_poly.pdbx_seq_one_letter_code
_entity_poly.pdbx_strand_id
1 'polypeptide(L)'
;APSNQFSAGRRDVTVAGLIGSASGSFTRKVLRAFWRKCAHLRMPTLECSQHHRCPSSMMSSNDAGQFRVIGPRHPILALVGDEVELPCRISPGKNATGMEVGWYRPPFSRVVHLYRNGKDQEGEQAPEYRGRTELLKDTIGEGKVILKIRNLRFSDEGGFICSFRDHSYQEEAAMELKVGDPFYWINPAVLVLLAVLPVLLLQITVGLVYLCLQHRLRGKLRAEIENLHRTFDPHFLRVPCWKIGLFVIVPVLGPLVALIICYNWLHRRLAGQFLEELSKFSFYYKLEGGVRTAQEKGVHG
;
A
#
# COMPACT_ATOMS: atom_id res chain seq x y z
N ALA A 1 -68.18 32.40 -40.65
CA ALA A 1 -67.53 32.85 -41.90
C ALA A 1 -66.38 33.78 -41.54
N PRO A 2 -65.29 33.83 -42.32
CA PRO A 2 -63.94 33.55 -41.82
C PRO A 2 -63.07 34.78 -41.49
N SER A 3 -61.99 34.48 -40.76
CA SER A 3 -60.60 34.94 -40.88
C SER A 3 -60.21 36.43 -40.75
N ASN A 4 -59.42 36.64 -39.69
CA ASN A 4 -58.13 37.33 -39.63
C ASN A 4 -58.08 38.85 -39.84
N GLN A 5 -57.67 39.56 -38.78
CA GLN A 5 -56.39 40.28 -38.78
C GLN A 5 -56.04 40.87 -37.41
N PHE A 6 -54.75 40.83 -37.08
CA PHE A 6 -53.90 41.95 -36.65
C PHE A 6 -53.01 41.68 -35.43
N SER A 7 -51.74 42.01 -35.64
CA SER A 7 -50.59 41.77 -34.77
C SER A 7 -50.38 42.85 -33.71
N ALA A 8 -49.56 42.47 -32.72
CA ALA A 8 -48.67 43.27 -31.88
C ALA A 8 -49.25 43.94 -30.62
N GLY A 9 -48.62 43.61 -29.47
CA GLY A 9 -48.85 44.31 -28.20
C GLY A 9 -48.19 43.63 -27.01
N ARG A 10 -46.90 43.88 -26.81
CA ARG A 10 -46.09 43.50 -25.64
C ARG A 10 -46.55 44.27 -24.39
N ARG A 11 -46.83 43.58 -23.27
CA ARG A 11 -46.34 43.90 -21.91
C ARG A 11 -46.79 42.88 -20.85
N ASP A 12 -45.90 42.72 -19.89
CA ASP A 12 -45.83 41.78 -18.76
C ASP A 12 -47.08 41.72 -17.87
N VAL A 13 -47.35 40.56 -17.26
CA VAL A 13 -47.44 40.36 -15.79
C VAL A 13 -47.34 38.85 -15.49
N THR A 14 -46.39 38.54 -14.61
CA THR A 14 -46.12 37.28 -13.89
C THR A 14 -47.33 36.77 -13.10
N VAL A 15 -47.47 35.44 -12.94
CA VAL A 15 -47.85 34.68 -11.71
C VAL A 15 -48.62 33.39 -12.05
N ALA A 16 -48.36 32.37 -11.22
CA ALA A 16 -48.90 31.01 -11.14
C ALA A 16 -48.26 30.00 -12.12
N GLY A 17 -47.65 28.89 -11.69
CA GLY A 17 -47.77 28.17 -10.43
C GLY A 17 -48.10 26.71 -10.74
N LEU A 18 -47.43 25.80 -10.03
CA LEU A 18 -47.73 24.36 -9.89
C LEU A 18 -47.19 23.39 -10.95
N ILE A 19 -45.90 23.03 -10.84
CA ILE A 19 -45.46 21.64 -11.07
C ILE A 19 -44.48 21.22 -9.96
N GLY A 20 -44.92 20.27 -9.14
CA GLY A 20 -44.08 19.11 -8.83
C GLY A 20 -43.10 19.16 -7.66
N SER A 21 -43.54 19.61 -6.48
CA SER A 21 -42.88 19.26 -5.21
C SER A 21 -43.15 17.79 -4.87
N ALA A 22 -42.35 16.85 -5.39
CA ALA A 22 -42.45 15.43 -5.02
C ALA A 22 -41.16 14.65 -5.31
N SER A 23 -40.02 15.03 -4.73
CA SER A 23 -38.86 14.11 -4.64
C SER A 23 -37.91 14.36 -3.45
N GLY A 24 -38.31 15.22 -2.48
CA GLY A 24 -37.48 15.54 -1.30
C GLY A 24 -37.91 14.90 0.02
N SER A 25 -38.94 14.03 -0.01
CA SER A 25 -39.63 13.49 1.18
C SER A 25 -39.36 12.00 1.43
N PHE A 26 -39.04 11.23 0.40
CA PHE A 26 -38.88 9.77 0.53
C PHE A 26 -37.52 9.37 1.12
N THR A 27 -36.45 10.10 0.80
CA THR A 27 -35.09 9.83 1.30
C THR A 27 -34.92 10.16 2.78
N ARG A 28 -35.70 11.10 3.33
CA ARG A 28 -35.64 11.49 4.76
C ARG A 28 -36.38 10.54 5.71
N LYS A 29 -37.29 9.69 5.21
CA LYS A 29 -37.98 8.68 6.03
C LYS A 29 -37.16 7.39 6.14
N VAL A 30 -36.46 6.99 5.07
CA VAL A 30 -35.60 5.80 5.07
C VAL A 30 -34.35 6.01 5.94
N LEU A 31 -33.71 7.18 5.87
CA LEU A 31 -32.56 7.50 6.76
C LEU A 31 -32.93 7.52 8.25
N ARG A 32 -34.14 7.97 8.61
CA ARG A 32 -34.61 7.97 10.01
C ARG A 32 -34.92 6.57 10.54
N ALA A 33 -35.36 5.64 9.68
CA ALA A 33 -35.57 4.25 10.05
C ALA A 33 -34.26 3.48 10.25
N PHE A 34 -33.22 3.81 9.49
CA PHE A 34 -31.89 3.20 9.64
C PHE A 34 -31.17 3.70 10.90
N TRP A 35 -31.32 4.98 11.25
CA TRP A 35 -30.71 5.55 12.46
C TRP A 35 -31.34 5.02 13.76
N ARG A 36 -32.65 4.71 13.77
CA ARG A 36 -33.33 4.11 14.95
C ARG A 36 -32.93 2.66 15.23
N LYS A 37 -32.46 1.89 14.23
CA LYS A 37 -31.99 0.51 14.42
C LYS A 37 -30.54 0.41 14.91
N CYS A 38 -29.73 1.46 14.75
CA CYS A 38 -28.36 1.50 15.28
C CYS A 38 -28.27 2.04 16.72
N ALA A 39 -29.34 2.64 17.25
CA ALA A 39 -29.35 3.22 18.60
C ALA A 39 -29.47 2.20 19.75
N HIS A 40 -29.52 0.89 19.45
CA HIS A 40 -29.63 -0.16 20.46
C HIS A 40 -28.35 -0.98 20.69
N LEU A 41 -27.25 -0.68 20.00
CA LEU A 41 -25.93 -1.22 20.29
C LEU A 41 -25.18 -0.26 21.23
N ARG A 42 -25.56 -0.32 22.51
CA ARG A 42 -24.86 0.32 23.61
C ARG A 42 -23.49 -0.35 23.74
N MET A 43 -22.42 0.27 23.24
CA MET A 43 -21.06 -0.05 23.67
C MET A 43 -20.94 0.33 25.15
N PRO A 44 -20.35 -0.50 26.02
CA PRO A 44 -20.05 -0.06 27.37
C PRO A 44 -18.98 1.02 27.29
N THR A 45 -19.39 2.27 27.55
CA THR A 45 -18.49 3.37 27.88
C THR A 45 -17.83 3.04 29.21
N LEU A 46 -16.53 2.77 29.19
CA LEU A 46 -15.69 2.82 30.39
C LEU A 46 -15.64 4.28 30.86
N GLU A 47 -16.60 4.67 31.71
CA GLU A 47 -16.51 5.87 32.52
C GLU A 47 -15.53 5.59 33.68
N CYS A 48 -14.34 6.19 33.62
CA CYS A 48 -13.50 6.34 34.81
C CYS A 48 -14.14 7.42 35.70
N SER A 49 -14.99 6.99 36.64
CA SER A 49 -15.49 7.88 37.69
C SER A 49 -14.40 8.05 38.76
N GLN A 50 -13.92 9.28 38.91
CA GLN A 50 -13.07 9.69 40.02
C GLN A 50 -13.84 9.58 41.34
N HIS A 51 -13.10 9.26 42.41
CA HIS A 51 -13.54 9.03 43.78
C HIS A 51 -14.12 7.66 44.11
N HIS A 52 -13.27 6.64 44.17
CA HIS A 52 -13.25 5.74 45.33
C HIS A 52 -11.81 5.37 45.69
N ARG A 53 -11.49 5.55 46.97
CA ARG A 53 -10.22 5.27 47.67
C ARG A 53 -9.58 3.97 47.17
N CYS A 54 -8.31 4.03 46.73
CA CYS A 54 -7.49 2.82 46.62
C CYS A 54 -7.27 2.23 48.02
N PRO A 55 -7.62 0.96 48.27
CA PRO A 55 -7.11 0.26 49.44
C PRO A 55 -5.63 0.00 49.18
N SER A 56 -4.76 0.76 49.85
CA SER A 56 -3.37 0.38 50.04
C SER A 56 -3.34 -0.74 51.06
N SER A 57 -3.61 -1.97 50.65
CA SER A 57 -3.29 -3.15 51.44
C SER A 57 -3.51 -4.43 50.65
N MET A 58 -2.44 -5.24 50.65
CA MET A 58 -2.39 -6.68 50.34
C MET A 58 -2.45 -7.08 48.86
N MET A 59 -1.28 -7.34 48.28
CA MET A 59 -0.81 -8.73 48.31
C MET A 59 0.71 -8.78 48.10
N SER A 60 1.42 -8.98 49.20
CA SER A 60 2.62 -9.82 49.16
C SER A 60 2.11 -11.25 48.99
N SER A 61 1.77 -11.63 47.76
CA SER A 61 1.66 -13.04 47.40
C SER A 61 3.04 -13.50 46.96
N ASN A 62 3.46 -14.66 47.45
CA ASN A 62 4.53 -15.45 46.85
C ASN A 62 4.11 -15.82 45.41
N ASP A 63 4.23 -14.87 44.49
CA ASP A 63 3.84 -15.01 43.08
C ASP A 63 5.10 -15.00 42.21
N ALA A 64 6.06 -15.86 42.56
CA ALA A 64 7.31 -15.98 41.81
C ALA A 64 7.11 -16.54 40.37
N GLY A 65 5.86 -16.83 39.98
CA GLY A 65 5.50 -17.50 38.74
C GLY A 65 4.77 -16.63 37.71
N GLN A 66 3.85 -15.75 38.12
CA GLN A 66 2.95 -15.09 37.18
C GLN A 66 3.57 -13.85 36.50
N PHE A 67 3.29 -13.66 35.20
CA PHE A 67 3.77 -12.53 34.39
C PHE A 67 2.74 -12.16 33.34
N ARG A 68 2.87 -11.00 32.69
CA ARG A 68 2.07 -10.63 31.51
C ARG A 68 2.98 -10.39 30.33
N VAL A 69 2.57 -10.83 29.14
CA VAL A 69 3.28 -10.51 27.89
C VAL A 69 2.81 -9.15 27.38
N ILE A 70 3.77 -8.34 26.94
CA ILE A 70 3.54 -6.99 26.44
C ILE A 70 4.19 -6.90 25.05
N GLY A 71 3.34 -6.70 24.05
CA GLY A 71 3.73 -6.37 22.68
C GLY A 71 3.73 -4.86 22.42
N PRO A 72 4.10 -4.46 21.19
CA PRO A 72 3.99 -3.07 20.74
C PRO A 72 2.53 -2.61 20.73
N ARG A 73 2.29 -1.34 21.10
CA ARG A 73 0.94 -0.75 21.10
C ARG A 73 0.49 -0.26 19.73
N HIS A 74 1.43 0.04 18.84
CA HIS A 74 1.16 0.57 17.51
C HIS A 74 1.59 -0.45 16.46
N PRO A 75 0.96 -0.44 15.28
CA PRO A 75 1.40 -1.27 14.17
C PRO A 75 2.86 -0.99 13.80
N ILE A 76 3.61 -2.05 13.54
CA ILE A 76 4.98 -1.94 13.05
C ILE A 76 4.91 -1.78 11.55
N LEU A 77 5.62 -0.78 11.03
CA LEU A 77 5.68 -0.47 9.60
C LEU A 77 7.02 -0.92 9.05
N ALA A 78 7.00 -1.68 7.95
CA ALA A 78 8.20 -2.09 7.24
C ALA A 78 7.92 -2.17 5.74
N LEU A 79 8.97 -2.18 4.91
CA LEU A 79 8.83 -2.27 3.46
C LEU A 79 9.03 -3.71 2.97
N VAL A 80 8.50 -4.03 1.80
CA VAL A 80 8.81 -5.29 1.12
C VAL A 80 10.30 -5.39 0.81
N GLY A 81 10.88 -6.57 1.06
CA GLY A 81 12.30 -6.86 0.88
C GLY A 81 13.18 -6.51 2.08
N ASP A 82 12.70 -5.66 2.99
CA ASP A 82 13.44 -5.26 4.19
C ASP A 82 13.38 -6.35 5.28
N GLU A 83 14.09 -6.08 6.38
CA GLU A 83 14.02 -6.84 7.63
C GLU A 83 13.18 -6.08 8.65
N VAL A 84 12.46 -6.80 9.51
CA VAL A 84 11.64 -6.21 10.59
C VAL A 84 11.89 -6.89 11.92
N GLU A 85 11.77 -6.11 12.99
CA GLU A 85 11.90 -6.55 14.37
C GLU A 85 10.54 -6.48 15.08
N LEU A 86 10.12 -7.61 15.63
CA LEU A 86 8.86 -7.78 16.36
C LEU A 86 9.17 -8.01 17.85
N PRO A 87 9.21 -6.94 18.67
CA PRO A 87 9.59 -7.04 20.07
C PRO A 87 8.45 -7.55 20.95
N CYS A 88 8.78 -8.40 21.91
CA CYS A 88 7.90 -8.71 23.04
C CYS A 88 8.67 -8.79 24.35
N ARG A 89 7.99 -8.47 25.45
CA ARG A 89 8.57 -8.52 26.79
C ARG A 89 7.57 -9.01 27.82
N ILE A 90 8.07 -9.58 28.91
CA ILE A 90 7.24 -9.93 30.06
C ILE A 90 7.32 -8.87 31.17
N SER A 91 6.26 -8.79 31.97
CA SER A 91 6.15 -7.90 33.14
C SER A 91 5.48 -8.64 34.30
N PRO A 92 6.09 -8.73 35.49
CA PRO A 92 7.42 -8.23 35.82
C PRO A 92 8.51 -8.92 34.99
N GLY A 93 9.60 -8.19 34.72
CA GLY A 93 10.73 -8.74 33.96
C GLY A 93 11.41 -9.84 34.77
N LYS A 94 11.58 -11.02 34.18
CA LYS A 94 12.33 -12.14 34.75
C LYS A 94 13.06 -12.90 33.66
N ASN A 95 14.00 -13.75 34.06
CA ASN A 95 14.77 -14.53 33.11
C ASN A 95 13.88 -15.50 32.32
N ALA A 96 13.84 -15.32 31.00
CA ALA A 96 13.07 -16.15 30.07
C ALA A 96 13.94 -17.17 29.31
N THR A 97 15.23 -17.34 29.64
CA THR A 97 16.12 -18.30 28.94
C THR A 97 15.59 -19.73 28.96
N GLY A 98 14.95 -20.13 30.07
CA GLY A 98 14.37 -21.46 30.26
C GLY A 98 12.90 -21.60 29.82
N MET A 99 12.27 -20.51 29.37
CA MET A 99 10.87 -20.51 28.93
C MET A 99 10.74 -20.99 27.49
N GLU A 100 9.54 -21.43 27.12
CA GLU A 100 9.14 -21.56 25.73
C GLU A 100 8.64 -20.19 25.25
N VAL A 101 9.20 -19.71 24.13
CA VAL A 101 8.87 -18.41 23.55
C VAL A 101 8.56 -18.61 22.08
N GLY A 102 7.40 -18.14 21.62
CA GLY A 102 6.95 -18.39 20.26
C GLY A 102 6.25 -17.19 19.63
N TRP A 103 6.34 -17.09 18.31
CA TRP A 103 5.52 -16.20 17.49
C TRP A 103 4.62 -17.03 16.60
N TYR A 104 3.36 -16.64 16.56
CA TYR A 104 2.31 -17.34 15.85
C TYR A 104 1.48 -16.39 15.01
N ARG A 105 0.89 -16.94 13.95
CA ARG A 105 0.00 -16.20 13.05
C ARG A 105 -1.46 -16.63 13.21
N PRO A 106 -2.39 -15.72 13.54
CA PRO A 106 -3.82 -15.99 13.53
C PRO A 106 -4.33 -16.25 12.10
N PRO A 107 -5.50 -16.90 11.92
CA PRO A 107 -6.35 -17.49 12.96
C PRO A 107 -5.93 -18.91 13.38
N PHE A 108 -5.04 -19.57 12.63
CA PHE A 108 -4.69 -20.99 12.83
C PHE A 108 -3.43 -21.21 13.68
N SER A 109 -2.97 -20.19 14.40
CA SER A 109 -1.74 -20.20 15.22
C SER A 109 -0.54 -20.85 14.49
N ARG A 110 -0.31 -20.47 13.23
CA ARG A 110 0.82 -20.98 12.45
C ARG A 110 2.13 -20.54 13.08
N VAL A 111 3.07 -21.47 13.27
CA VAL A 111 4.35 -21.20 13.91
C VAL A 111 5.23 -20.36 12.99
N VAL A 112 5.48 -19.11 13.38
CA VAL A 112 6.42 -18.21 12.70
C VAL A 112 7.84 -18.50 13.19
N HIS A 113 8.00 -18.59 14.51
CA HIS A 113 9.24 -18.94 15.17
C HIS A 113 8.93 -19.57 16.53
N LEU A 114 9.72 -20.56 16.95
CA LEU A 114 9.57 -21.21 18.26
C LEU A 114 10.95 -21.43 18.88
N TYR A 115 11.10 -20.99 20.11
CA TYR A 115 12.25 -21.23 20.98
C TYR A 115 11.81 -22.05 22.18
N ARG A 116 12.49 -23.17 22.42
CA ARG A 116 12.17 -24.10 23.51
C ARG A 116 13.43 -24.85 23.92
N ASN A 117 13.57 -25.16 25.21
CA ASN A 117 14.71 -25.92 25.75
C ASN A 117 16.07 -25.29 25.39
N GLY A 118 16.17 -23.96 25.39
CA GLY A 118 17.42 -23.27 25.08
C GLY A 118 17.76 -23.13 23.59
N LYS A 119 16.89 -23.59 22.67
CA LYS A 119 17.19 -23.68 21.23
C LYS A 119 16.01 -23.31 20.35
N ASP A 120 16.32 -22.81 19.16
CA ASP A 120 15.32 -22.53 18.11
C ASP A 120 14.86 -23.84 17.46
N GLN A 121 13.55 -23.98 17.29
CA GLN A 121 12.89 -25.19 16.79
C GLN A 121 12.57 -25.04 15.30
N GLU A 122 13.59 -25.04 14.44
CA GLU A 122 13.43 -24.82 12.99
C GLU A 122 12.48 -25.82 12.32
N GLY A 123 12.43 -27.07 12.81
CA GLY A 123 11.56 -28.12 12.27
C GLY A 123 10.06 -27.85 12.46
N GLU A 124 9.69 -27.09 13.50
CA GLU A 124 8.30 -26.75 13.80
C GLU A 124 7.82 -25.46 13.11
N GLN A 125 8.74 -24.67 12.55
CA GLN A 125 8.40 -23.46 11.82
C GLN A 125 7.63 -23.80 10.54
N ALA A 126 6.63 -22.98 10.25
CA ALA A 126 5.91 -23.05 8.98
C ALA A 126 6.89 -22.74 7.82
N PRO A 127 6.82 -23.46 6.68
CA PRO A 127 7.82 -23.35 5.62
C PRO A 127 7.97 -21.95 5.03
N GLU A 128 6.92 -21.13 5.07
CA GLU A 128 6.99 -19.74 4.62
C GLU A 128 7.93 -18.84 5.46
N TYR A 129 8.31 -19.28 6.68
CA TYR A 129 9.17 -18.54 7.61
C TYR A 129 10.53 -19.19 7.86
N ARG A 130 10.73 -20.44 7.42
CA ARG A 130 12.00 -21.17 7.58
C ARG A 130 13.15 -20.43 6.91
N GLY A 131 14.27 -20.27 7.64
CA GLY A 131 15.46 -19.55 7.18
C GLY A 131 15.29 -18.04 7.02
N ARG A 132 14.11 -17.49 7.34
CA ARG A 132 13.82 -16.05 7.30
C ARG A 132 13.69 -15.45 8.70
N THR A 133 13.62 -16.26 9.74
CA THR A 133 13.36 -15.79 11.11
C THR A 133 14.54 -16.06 12.02
N GLU A 134 14.79 -15.13 12.95
CA GLU A 134 15.85 -15.21 13.94
C GLU A 134 15.38 -14.61 15.25
N LEU A 135 15.55 -15.32 16.36
CA LEU A 135 15.24 -14.81 17.68
C LEU A 135 16.47 -14.15 18.30
N LEU A 136 16.40 -12.83 18.52
CA LEU A 136 17.44 -12.08 19.21
C LEU A 136 17.30 -12.30 20.72
N LYS A 137 18.34 -12.89 21.32
CA LYS A 137 18.34 -13.40 22.71
C LYS A 137 19.16 -12.54 23.67
N ASP A 138 19.75 -11.43 23.21
CA ASP A 138 20.68 -10.62 24.00
C ASP A 138 20.09 -10.17 25.34
N THR A 139 18.78 -9.88 25.38
CA THR A 139 18.05 -9.42 26.56
C THR A 139 17.05 -10.44 27.11
N ILE A 140 17.14 -11.71 26.71
CA ILE A 140 16.19 -12.75 27.17
C ILE A 140 16.28 -12.98 28.68
N GLY A 141 17.45 -12.71 29.27
CA GLY A 141 17.66 -12.73 30.73
C GLY A 141 16.84 -11.69 31.51
N GLU A 142 16.38 -10.64 30.84
CA GLU A 142 15.47 -9.62 31.39
C GLU A 142 14.01 -9.88 31.03
N GLY A 143 13.74 -10.96 30.28
CA GLY A 143 12.41 -11.27 29.77
C GLY A 143 12.01 -10.42 28.55
N LYS A 144 13.00 -9.97 27.77
CA LYS A 144 12.80 -9.20 26.54
C LYS A 144 13.40 -9.95 25.36
N VAL A 145 12.62 -10.11 24.30
CA VAL A 145 13.04 -10.82 23.09
C VAL A 145 12.52 -10.08 21.87
N ILE A 146 13.23 -10.24 20.76
CA ILE A 146 12.87 -9.64 19.49
C ILE A 146 12.93 -10.73 18.43
N LEU A 147 11.82 -10.93 17.73
CA LEU A 147 11.83 -11.77 16.53
C LEU A 147 12.21 -10.90 15.33
N LYS A 148 13.29 -11.25 14.66
CA LYS A 148 13.69 -10.65 13.40
C LYS A 148 13.17 -11.48 12.24
N ILE A 149 12.46 -10.86 11.30
CA ILE A 149 12.01 -11.49 10.04
C ILE A 149 12.72 -10.81 8.88
N ARG A 150 13.39 -11.59 8.03
CA ARG A 150 14.16 -11.12 6.88
C ARG A 150 13.39 -11.27 5.57
N ASN A 151 13.73 -10.42 4.60
CA ASN A 151 13.16 -10.44 3.24
C ASN A 151 11.63 -10.42 3.28
N LEU A 152 11.05 -9.37 3.86
CA LEU A 152 9.60 -9.24 4.04
C LEU A 152 8.82 -9.34 2.73
N ARG A 153 7.66 -9.98 2.80
CA ARG A 153 6.71 -10.11 1.67
C ARG A 153 5.39 -9.45 2.06
N PHE A 154 4.61 -9.02 1.07
CA PHE A 154 3.22 -8.59 1.30
C PHE A 154 2.37 -9.66 1.99
N SER A 155 2.68 -10.93 1.74
CA SER A 155 2.02 -12.06 2.40
C SER A 155 2.28 -12.12 3.90
N ASP A 156 3.28 -11.40 4.43
CA ASP A 156 3.61 -11.35 5.85
C ASP A 156 2.82 -10.26 6.60
N GLU A 157 2.12 -9.36 5.90
CA GLU A 157 1.26 -8.34 6.51
C GLU A 157 0.14 -8.96 7.38
N GLY A 158 -0.16 -8.30 8.50
CA GLY A 158 -1.29 -8.64 9.36
C GLY A 158 -0.89 -8.91 10.81
N GLY A 159 -1.75 -9.65 11.50
CA GLY A 159 -1.59 -9.94 12.93
C GLY A 159 -0.51 -10.97 13.22
N PHE A 160 0.19 -10.78 14.33
CA PHE A 160 1.11 -11.73 14.95
C PHE A 160 0.80 -11.82 16.44
N ILE A 161 1.05 -12.98 17.04
CA ILE A 161 0.91 -13.23 18.46
C ILE A 161 2.26 -13.69 18.99
N CYS A 162 2.81 -13.01 19.99
CA CYS A 162 3.94 -13.54 20.75
C CYS A 162 3.42 -14.21 22.02
N SER A 163 4.00 -15.36 22.35
CA SER A 163 3.62 -16.18 23.50
C SER A 163 4.85 -16.49 24.34
N PHE A 164 4.68 -16.45 25.65
CA PHE A 164 5.66 -16.93 26.62
C PHE A 164 4.99 -17.96 27.49
N ARG A 165 5.63 -19.11 27.63
CA ARG A 165 5.16 -20.21 28.45
C ARG A 165 6.24 -20.65 29.42
N ASP A 166 5.86 -20.66 30.69
CA ASP A 166 6.68 -21.09 31.82
C ASP A 166 5.93 -22.25 32.51
N HIS A 167 6.40 -23.48 32.26
CA HIS A 167 5.72 -24.71 32.67
C HIS A 167 4.25 -24.79 32.21
N SER A 168 3.29 -24.65 33.14
CA SER A 168 1.85 -24.67 32.89
C SER A 168 1.26 -23.29 32.65
N TYR A 169 1.99 -22.21 32.95
CA TYR A 169 1.50 -20.84 32.78
C TYR A 169 1.90 -20.30 31.41
N GLN A 170 0.94 -19.71 30.70
CA GLN A 170 1.15 -19.13 29.37
C GLN A 170 0.39 -17.82 29.26
N GLU A 171 1.03 -16.83 28.65
CA GLU A 171 0.45 -15.54 28.33
C GLU A 171 0.88 -15.09 26.94
N GLU A 172 0.10 -14.20 26.35
CA GLU A 172 0.25 -13.80 24.94
C GLU A 172 0.01 -12.30 24.76
N ALA A 173 0.64 -11.74 23.72
CA ALA A 173 0.31 -10.40 23.24
C ALA A 173 0.21 -10.40 21.72
N ALA A 174 -0.83 -9.71 21.22
CA ALA A 174 -1.02 -9.49 19.80
C ALA A 174 -0.28 -8.23 19.34
N MET A 175 0.15 -8.24 18.08
CA MET A 175 0.70 -7.10 17.37
C MET A 175 0.29 -7.13 15.91
N GLU A 176 0.46 -6.01 15.23
CA GLU A 176 0.12 -5.84 13.81
C GLU A 176 1.36 -5.39 13.05
N LEU A 177 1.65 -6.07 11.93
CA LEU A 177 2.68 -5.70 10.97
C LEU A 177 2.01 -5.19 9.70
N LYS A 178 2.42 -4.01 9.23
CA LYS A 178 1.98 -3.40 7.97
C LYS A 178 3.14 -3.32 7.01
N VAL A 179 2.95 -3.84 5.79
CA VAL A 179 4.02 -3.95 4.80
C VAL A 179 3.76 -2.98 3.66
N GLY A 180 4.61 -1.98 3.52
CA GLY A 180 4.55 -0.97 2.46
C GLY A 180 5.32 -1.38 1.20
N ASP A 181 4.90 -0.83 0.06
CA ASP A 181 5.64 -0.89 -1.20
C ASP A 181 6.51 0.37 -1.35
N PRO A 182 7.84 0.28 -1.53
CA PRO A 182 8.69 1.46 -1.77
C PRO A 182 8.45 2.15 -3.13
N PHE A 183 7.82 1.46 -4.09
CA PHE A 183 7.62 1.90 -5.47
C PHE A 183 6.17 2.28 -5.80
N TYR A 184 5.28 2.38 -4.80
CA TYR A 184 3.87 2.75 -5.02
C TYR A 184 3.66 4.10 -5.76
N TRP A 185 4.67 4.97 -5.76
CA TRP A 185 4.66 6.25 -6.47
C TRP A 185 5.00 6.13 -7.97
N ILE A 186 5.61 5.02 -8.42
CA ILE A 186 5.96 4.78 -9.82
C ILE A 186 4.73 4.29 -10.57
N ASN A 187 3.80 5.20 -10.82
CA ASN A 187 2.62 4.95 -11.64
C ASN A 187 2.93 5.19 -13.13
N PRO A 188 2.14 4.62 -14.07
CA PRO A 188 2.33 4.82 -15.51
C PRO A 188 2.45 6.30 -15.91
N ALA A 189 1.69 7.18 -15.25
CA ALA A 189 1.75 8.62 -15.48
C ALA A 189 3.12 9.24 -15.13
N VAL A 190 3.74 8.80 -14.03
CA VAL A 190 5.07 9.29 -13.60
C VAL A 190 6.14 8.81 -14.57
N LEU A 191 6.06 7.57 -15.04
CA LEU A 191 6.97 7.05 -16.06
C LEU A 191 6.86 7.81 -17.38
N VAL A 192 5.64 8.11 -17.83
CA VAL A 192 5.41 8.94 -19.03
C VAL A 192 5.97 10.34 -18.83
N LEU A 193 5.75 10.96 -17.67
CA LEU A 193 6.29 12.29 -17.37
C LEU A 193 7.82 12.31 -17.41
N LEU A 194 8.48 11.33 -16.77
CA LEU A 194 9.93 11.18 -16.78
C LEU A 194 10.50 10.92 -18.17
N ALA A 195 9.75 10.27 -19.07
CA ALA A 195 10.16 10.02 -20.44
C ALA A 195 9.93 11.21 -21.38
N VAL A 196 8.78 11.90 -21.24
CA VAL A 196 8.37 12.98 -22.15
C VAL A 196 9.07 14.30 -21.80
N LEU A 197 9.26 14.60 -20.51
CA LEU A 197 9.84 15.87 -20.07
C LEU A 197 11.26 16.12 -20.66
N PRO A 198 12.22 15.17 -20.63
CA PRO A 198 13.53 15.38 -21.23
C PRO A 198 13.47 15.56 -22.75
N VAL A 199 12.58 14.83 -23.42
CA VAL A 199 12.41 14.93 -24.88
C VAL A 199 11.83 16.29 -25.27
N LEU A 200 10.86 16.80 -24.50
CA LEU A 200 10.31 18.13 -24.70
C LEU A 200 11.38 19.21 -24.49
N LEU A 201 12.20 19.09 -23.43
CA LEU A 201 13.31 20.00 -23.18
C LEU A 201 14.35 19.96 -24.32
N LEU A 202 14.66 18.77 -24.85
CA LEU A 202 15.53 18.63 -26.02
C LEU A 202 14.93 19.33 -27.25
N GLN A 203 13.63 19.19 -27.49
CA GLN A 203 12.96 19.85 -28.62
C GLN A 203 12.96 21.37 -28.48
N ILE A 204 12.69 21.89 -27.29
CA ILE A 204 12.73 23.32 -27.00
C ILE A 204 14.14 23.87 -27.19
N THR A 205 15.17 23.17 -26.68
CA THR A 205 16.57 23.60 -26.82
C THR A 205 17.02 23.61 -28.28
N VAL A 206 16.72 22.56 -29.06
CA VAL A 206 17.00 22.53 -30.50
C VAL A 206 16.27 23.66 -31.24
N GLY A 207 14.99 23.89 -30.90
CA GLY A 207 14.21 24.99 -31.47
C GLY A 207 14.81 26.37 -31.17
N LEU A 208 15.22 26.61 -29.93
CA LEU A 208 15.89 27.85 -29.52
C LEU A 208 17.23 28.03 -30.23
N VAL A 209 18.05 26.99 -30.34
CA VAL A 209 19.32 27.03 -31.07
C VAL A 209 19.09 27.36 -32.54
N TYR A 210 18.08 26.73 -33.17
CA TYR A 210 17.71 27.02 -34.55
C TYR A 210 17.26 28.47 -34.73
N LEU A 211 16.41 28.99 -33.84
CA LEU A 211 15.97 30.38 -33.86
C LEU A 211 17.15 31.35 -33.66
N CYS A 212 18.07 31.06 -32.74
CA CYS A 212 19.29 31.84 -32.53
C CYS A 212 20.18 31.83 -33.78
N LEU A 213 20.38 30.66 -34.40
CA LEU A 213 21.13 30.53 -35.65
C LEU A 213 20.45 31.29 -36.79
N GLN A 214 19.13 31.18 -36.94
CA GLN A 214 18.37 31.95 -37.93
C GLN A 214 18.46 33.45 -37.68
N HIS A 215 18.45 33.92 -36.43
CA HIS A 215 18.60 35.33 -36.12
C HIS A 215 20.02 35.84 -36.39
N ARG A 216 21.06 35.06 -36.03
CA ARG A 216 22.45 35.39 -36.38
C ARG A 216 22.67 35.40 -37.88
N LEU A 217 22.17 34.39 -38.59
CA LEU A 217 22.23 34.30 -40.04
C LEU A 217 21.42 35.43 -40.67
N ARG A 218 20.21 35.76 -40.21
CA ARG A 218 19.48 36.96 -40.69
C ARG A 218 20.20 38.26 -40.42
N GLY A 219 20.93 38.38 -39.30
CA GLY A 219 21.72 39.57 -38.99
C GLY A 219 22.91 39.71 -39.94
N LYS A 220 23.64 38.62 -40.17
CA LYS A 220 24.78 38.54 -41.10
C LYS A 220 24.33 38.71 -42.55
N LEU A 221 23.28 37.97 -42.92
CA LEU A 221 22.64 38.01 -44.22
C LEU A 221 22.01 39.39 -44.47
N ARG A 222 21.42 40.11 -43.49
CA ARG A 222 20.97 41.51 -43.71
C ARG A 222 22.12 42.47 -44.06
N ALA A 223 23.26 42.34 -43.38
CA ALA A 223 24.45 43.14 -43.67
C ALA A 223 25.04 42.82 -45.06
N GLU A 224 24.95 41.56 -45.51
CA GLU A 224 25.36 41.14 -46.85
C GLU A 224 24.30 41.44 -47.94
N ILE A 225 23.01 41.36 -47.59
CA ILE A 225 21.83 41.58 -48.45
C ILE A 225 21.68 43.05 -48.84
N GLU A 226 22.07 43.99 -47.98
CA GLU A 226 22.12 45.41 -48.34
C GLU A 226 23.15 45.67 -49.48
N ASN A 227 24.18 44.81 -49.59
CA ASN A 227 25.11 44.77 -50.72
C ASN A 227 24.64 43.87 -51.88
N LEU A 228 23.70 42.94 -51.67
CA LEU A 228 23.33 41.87 -52.60
C LEU A 228 21.83 41.84 -52.93
N HIS A 229 21.15 42.98 -52.89
CA HIS A 229 19.68 43.07 -53.07
C HIS A 229 19.19 42.96 -54.53
N ARG A 230 20.00 42.46 -55.48
CA ARG A 230 19.63 42.42 -56.89
C ARG A 230 19.42 41.06 -57.55
N THR A 231 19.62 39.92 -56.90
CA THR A 231 19.77 38.67 -57.69
C THR A 231 19.16 37.37 -57.20
N PHE A 232 18.45 37.26 -56.07
CA PHE A 232 17.94 35.94 -55.66
C PHE A 232 16.48 35.86 -55.19
N ASP A 233 15.80 34.88 -55.76
CA ASP A 233 14.37 34.56 -55.68
C ASP A 233 14.00 33.86 -54.36
N PRO A 234 12.91 34.23 -53.63
CA PRO A 234 12.62 33.78 -52.27
C PRO A 234 12.24 32.29 -52.10
N HIS A 235 12.28 31.47 -53.15
CA HIS A 235 11.73 30.11 -53.14
C HIS A 235 12.60 29.06 -52.43
N PHE A 236 13.89 29.33 -52.22
CA PHE A 236 14.85 28.28 -51.81
C PHE A 236 14.92 27.99 -50.29
N LEU A 237 14.33 28.82 -49.44
CA LEU A 237 14.48 28.72 -47.96
C LEU A 237 13.30 28.08 -47.22
N ARG A 238 12.30 27.54 -47.93
CA ARG A 238 11.12 26.94 -47.29
C ARG A 238 11.41 25.48 -46.94
N VAL A 239 12.13 25.24 -45.85
CA VAL A 239 12.19 23.91 -45.22
C VAL A 239 10.76 23.47 -44.94
N PRO A 240 10.26 22.39 -45.57
CA PRO A 240 8.85 22.04 -45.46
C PRO A 240 8.49 21.68 -44.01
N CYS A 241 7.49 22.33 -43.43
CA CYS A 241 7.11 22.16 -42.02
C CYS A 241 6.80 20.69 -41.63
N TRP A 242 6.41 19.85 -42.60
CA TRP A 242 6.18 18.41 -42.38
C TRP A 242 7.46 17.61 -42.06
N LYS A 243 8.64 18.02 -42.55
CA LYS A 243 9.92 17.37 -42.21
C LYS A 243 10.29 17.56 -40.73
N ILE A 244 9.92 18.70 -40.14
CA ILE A 244 10.15 18.98 -38.71
C ILE A 244 9.22 18.10 -37.85
N GLY A 245 7.95 17.93 -38.27
CA GLY A 245 7.01 17.01 -37.61
C GLY A 245 7.52 15.55 -37.61
N LEU A 246 8.07 15.09 -38.74
CA LEU A 246 8.63 13.74 -38.87
C LEU A 246 9.81 13.48 -37.91
N PHE A 247 10.68 14.46 -37.69
CA PHE A 247 11.83 14.36 -36.78
C PHE A 247 11.47 14.46 -35.30
N VAL A 248 10.29 14.97 -34.95
CA VAL A 248 9.81 15.11 -33.57
C VAL A 248 8.98 13.90 -33.16
N ILE A 249 8.14 13.38 -34.06
CA ILE A 249 7.18 12.32 -33.78
C ILE A 249 7.88 10.95 -33.66
N VAL A 250 8.82 10.66 -34.56
CA VAL A 250 9.49 9.35 -34.63
C VAL A 250 10.37 9.05 -33.38
N PRO A 251 11.16 10.01 -32.86
CA PRO A 251 11.96 9.78 -31.66
C PRO A 251 11.17 9.82 -30.34
N VAL A 252 9.92 10.30 -30.34
CA VAL A 252 9.06 10.32 -29.13
C VAL A 252 8.23 9.04 -29.04
N LEU A 253 7.67 8.59 -30.18
CA LEU A 253 6.84 7.38 -30.23
C LEU A 253 7.66 6.11 -29.95
N GLY A 254 8.90 6.03 -30.43
CA GLY A 254 9.76 4.85 -30.21
C GLY A 254 10.01 4.55 -28.72
N PRO A 255 10.54 5.50 -27.94
CA PRO A 255 10.75 5.33 -26.49
C PRO A 255 9.46 5.09 -25.72
N LEU A 256 8.35 5.73 -26.09
CA LEU A 256 7.05 5.49 -25.45
C LEU A 256 6.58 4.05 -25.65
N VAL A 257 6.67 3.52 -26.86
CA VAL A 257 6.31 2.12 -27.15
C VAL A 257 7.23 1.15 -26.41
N ALA A 258 8.54 1.42 -26.41
CA ALA A 258 9.52 0.59 -25.69
C ALA A 258 9.26 0.59 -24.17
N LEU A 259 8.95 1.74 -23.57
CA LEU A 259 8.60 1.86 -22.14
C LEU A 259 7.31 1.11 -21.81
N ILE A 260 6.28 1.19 -22.66
CA ILE A 260 5.02 0.45 -22.45
C ILE A 260 5.27 -1.06 -22.51
N ILE A 261 6.07 -1.54 -23.45
CA ILE A 261 6.44 -2.97 -23.55
C ILE A 261 7.24 -3.39 -22.31
N CYS A 262 8.21 -2.58 -21.89
CA CYS A 262 9.05 -2.87 -20.73
C CYS A 262 8.24 -2.87 -19.42
N TYR A 263 7.32 -1.91 -19.27
CA TYR A 263 6.38 -1.84 -18.15
C TYR A 263 5.48 -3.06 -18.10
N ASN A 264 4.83 -3.42 -19.21
CA ASN A 264 3.96 -4.59 -19.27
C ASN A 264 4.73 -5.89 -18.99
N TRP A 265 5.98 -6.00 -19.42
CA TRP A 265 6.84 -7.14 -19.11
C TRP A 265 7.21 -7.20 -17.62
N LEU A 266 7.60 -6.06 -17.02
CA LEU A 266 7.94 -5.96 -15.61
C LEU A 266 6.74 -6.27 -14.71
N HIS A 267 5.57 -5.72 -15.04
CA HIS A 267 4.34 -5.96 -14.30
C HIS A 267 3.90 -7.43 -14.40
N ARG A 268 4.05 -8.05 -15.58
CA ARG A 268 3.74 -9.48 -15.77
C ARG A 268 4.71 -10.37 -15.02
N ARG A 269 5.97 -9.95 -14.86
CA ARG A 269 6.97 -10.65 -14.04
C ARG A 269 6.69 -10.54 -12.55
N LEU A 270 6.34 -9.35 -12.06
CA LEU A 270 5.92 -9.12 -10.66
C LEU A 270 4.62 -9.89 -10.34
N ALA A 271 3.64 -9.88 -11.25
CA ALA A 271 2.43 -10.69 -11.12
C ALA A 271 2.71 -12.20 -11.16
N GLY A 272 3.70 -12.62 -11.98
CA GLY A 272 4.17 -14.00 -12.03
C GLY A 272 4.80 -14.46 -10.71
N GLN A 273 5.67 -13.65 -10.11
CA GLN A 273 6.24 -13.92 -8.79
C GLN A 273 5.15 -14.00 -7.70
N PHE A 274 4.16 -13.10 -7.74
CA PHE A 274 3.03 -13.14 -6.81
C PHE A 274 2.16 -14.40 -6.96
N LEU A 275 1.87 -14.81 -8.20
CA LEU A 275 1.09 -16.03 -8.49
C LEU A 275 1.84 -17.31 -8.14
N GLU A 276 3.16 -17.35 -8.35
CA GLU A 276 4.00 -18.49 -7.96
C GLU A 276 4.07 -18.63 -6.44
N GLU A 277 4.16 -17.51 -5.71
CA GLU A 277 4.08 -17.51 -4.25
C GLU A 277 2.71 -18.00 -3.75
N LEU A 278 1.61 -17.56 -4.38
CA LEU A 278 0.26 -18.05 -4.04
C LEU A 278 0.08 -19.54 -4.40
N SER A 279 0.64 -20.02 -5.51
CA SER A 279 0.54 -21.43 -5.89
C SER A 279 1.34 -22.32 -4.96
N LYS A 280 2.54 -21.89 -4.52
CA LYS A 280 3.33 -22.57 -3.50
C LYS A 280 2.56 -22.64 -2.18
N PHE A 281 1.88 -21.55 -1.80
CA PHE A 281 1.02 -21.51 -0.62
C PHE A 281 -0.14 -22.51 -0.73
N SER A 282 -0.88 -22.47 -1.84
CA SER A 282 -2.01 -23.38 -2.08
C SER A 282 -1.60 -24.86 -2.09
N PHE A 283 -0.46 -25.18 -2.71
CA PHE A 283 0.05 -26.54 -2.78
C PHE A 283 0.52 -27.06 -1.41
N TYR A 284 1.15 -26.20 -0.61
CA TYR A 284 1.56 -26.55 0.75
C TYR A 284 0.36 -26.86 1.66
N TYR A 285 -0.69 -26.04 1.64
CA TYR A 285 -1.93 -26.33 2.39
C TYR A 285 -2.63 -27.61 1.94
N LYS A 286 -2.56 -27.91 0.63
CA LYS A 286 -3.16 -29.14 0.09
C LYS A 286 -2.40 -30.39 0.56
N LEU A 287 -1.08 -30.29 0.71
CA LEU A 287 -0.25 -31.36 1.28
C LEU A 287 -0.48 -31.52 2.78
N GLU A 288 -0.49 -30.43 3.56
CA GLU A 288 -0.71 -30.51 5.02
C GLU A 288 -2.13 -30.98 5.38
N GLY A 289 -3.14 -30.54 4.63
CA GLY A 289 -4.52 -31.05 4.76
C GLY A 289 -4.64 -32.53 4.37
N GLY A 290 -3.88 -32.96 3.36
CA GLY A 290 -3.79 -34.37 2.95
C GLY A 290 -3.10 -35.26 3.99
N VAL A 291 -2.05 -34.77 4.64
CA VAL A 291 -1.32 -35.51 5.70
C VAL A 291 -2.17 -35.65 6.96
N ARG A 292 -2.87 -34.59 7.39
CA ARG A 292 -3.77 -34.66 8.57
C ARG A 292 -4.97 -35.59 8.33
N THR A 293 -5.55 -35.59 7.13
CA THR A 293 -6.66 -36.52 6.78
C THR A 293 -6.20 -37.97 6.61
N ALA A 294 -4.94 -38.22 6.25
CA ALA A 294 -4.36 -39.56 6.23
C ALA A 294 -4.06 -40.08 7.65
N GLN A 295 -3.59 -39.21 8.54
CA GLN A 295 -3.28 -39.57 9.92
C GLN A 295 -4.54 -39.83 10.77
N GLU A 296 -5.65 -39.15 10.49
CA GLU A 296 -6.95 -39.38 11.15
C GLU A 296 -7.63 -40.69 10.69
N LYS A 297 -7.37 -41.13 9.45
CA LYS A 297 -7.87 -42.42 8.92
C LYS A 297 -7.02 -43.64 9.31
N GLY A 298 -5.80 -43.43 9.79
CA GLY A 298 -4.91 -44.50 10.26
C GLY A 298 -5.10 -44.91 11.73
N VAL A 299 -5.96 -44.22 12.48
CA VAL A 299 -6.19 -44.47 13.93
C VAL A 299 -7.48 -45.27 14.19
N HIS A 300 -8.26 -45.58 13.15
CA HIS A 300 -9.49 -46.38 13.23
C HIS A 300 -9.44 -47.72 12.46
N GLY A 301 -8.25 -48.23 12.13
CA GLY A 301 -8.03 -49.53 11.49
C GLY A 301 -7.52 -50.57 12.47
#